data_AF-A0A7C6ZJZ9-F1
#
_entry.id   AF-A0A7C6ZJZ9-F1
#
_cell.length_a   1.000
_cell.length_b   1.000
_cell.length_c   1.000
_cell.angle_alpha   90.00
_cell.angle_beta   90.00
_cell.angle_gamma   90.00
#
_symmetry.space_group_name_H-M   'P 1'
#
loop_
_entity.id
_entity.type
_entity.pdbx_description
1 polymer ?
#
loop_
_entity_poly.entity_id
_entity_poly.type
_entity_poly.pdbx_seq_one_letter_code
_entity_poly.pdbx_strand_id
1 'polypeptide(L)'
;MRLCLSADKTINQFLGDHPDVETSFSREPKQSVKCGFGLQGVCCRLCSNGPCRVLPDSPRGVCGADSDTIVARYFLRSVAAGAACYLHVVENAARTLAKLAEETDTSFNNEVLQEMVEICGIEADDYREQAAALADYILQDLYLPRSKKMTLVNKLAYKPRLAVWEKLNLMPGGAKSEVFDALVKTSTNLSSDPLDMLLHALRLGIATGLYGLYLTNKLNDIILGEPEIGTTKVGFSVIDPDYINIMVTGHQHALFKGIQEELTAEWAKELAEQVGAKGFKIVGCTCVGQDMESRHAHCKQVFAGHAGNNFTSEVLLSTGAVDLVVSEFNCTIPGIEEVCNKLLVKQVCIDDVAKKKNAQLIPYTYDNGRAIARQIAEEAAGSFKERRKGVNIDLPEHGYDNSLTGFSEKNLRSFLGGNYEPLLKLITEGKIKGVAAIVGCSNLTAGGHDVFTTGLTKELIKNDILVLSAGCTSSGLANTGFMTPEAAELAGDNLRQVCQSLNIPPVLNFGPCLGIGRLEEVAVALASALSVDLPQLPLVLSAPQWLEEQALADGSFALALGLPLHLAQPPFITGSKMVTKVLTEDLETLTGGRVIVDGNVETAAAKLIEIISQKRTALKI
;
A
#
# COMPACT_ATOMS: atom_id res chain seq x y z
N MET A 1 -6.74 -31.01 -6.02
CA MET A 1 -6.78 -30.23 -4.77
C MET A 1 -7.78 -29.09 -4.95
N ARG A 2 -8.56 -28.67 -3.94
CA ARG A 2 -9.37 -27.45 -4.08
C ARG A 2 -8.46 -26.25 -3.95
N LEU A 3 -8.46 -25.36 -4.94
CA LEU A 3 -7.68 -24.12 -4.95
C LEU A 3 -8.61 -22.92 -4.79
N CYS A 4 -8.11 -21.88 -4.13
CA CYS A 4 -8.73 -20.56 -4.16
C CYS A 4 -8.73 -20.01 -5.60
N LEU A 5 -9.83 -19.38 -6.01
CA LEU A 5 -9.93 -18.77 -7.34
C LEU A 5 -9.08 -17.51 -7.42
N SER A 6 -8.65 -17.18 -8.63
CA SER A 6 -7.98 -15.94 -8.98
C SER A 6 -8.61 -15.30 -10.22
N ALA A 7 -8.60 -13.97 -10.28
CA ALA A 7 -8.85 -13.25 -11.51
C ALA A 7 -7.79 -13.54 -12.58
N ASP A 8 -6.56 -13.80 -12.15
CA ASP A 8 -5.46 -14.25 -13.00
C ASP A 8 -5.56 -15.77 -13.21
N LYS A 9 -6.06 -16.14 -14.38
CA LYS A 9 -6.29 -17.55 -14.74
C LYS A 9 -4.98 -18.31 -14.90
N THR A 10 -3.89 -17.64 -15.26
CA THR A 10 -2.59 -18.29 -15.45
C THR A 10 -2.05 -18.80 -14.11
N ILE A 11 -2.22 -18.03 -13.02
CA ILE A 11 -1.90 -18.50 -11.66
C ILE A 11 -2.70 -19.76 -11.30
N ASN A 12 -4.01 -19.78 -11.56
CA ASN A 12 -4.82 -20.96 -11.23
C ASN A 12 -4.45 -22.19 -12.07
N GLN A 13 -4.16 -22.00 -13.35
CA GLN A 13 -3.71 -23.08 -14.23
C GLN A 13 -2.37 -23.64 -13.74
N PHE A 14 -1.37 -22.77 -13.52
CA PHE A 14 -0.05 -23.16 -13.04
C PHE A 14 -0.12 -23.97 -11.73
N LEU A 15 -0.90 -23.51 -10.75
CA LEU A 15 -1.09 -24.22 -9.48
C LEU A 15 -1.89 -25.52 -9.63
N GLY A 16 -2.75 -25.62 -10.65
CA GLY A 16 -3.46 -26.86 -10.99
C GLY A 16 -2.51 -27.94 -11.51
N ASP A 17 -1.51 -27.54 -12.29
CA ASP A 17 -0.47 -28.40 -12.84
C ASP A 17 0.60 -28.78 -11.79
N HIS A 18 0.71 -28.00 -10.70
CA HIS A 18 1.65 -28.20 -9.58
C HIS A 18 0.96 -28.45 -8.22
N PRO A 19 0.18 -29.53 -8.05
CA PRO A 19 -0.62 -29.77 -6.85
C PRO A 19 0.18 -30.11 -5.59
N ASP A 20 1.48 -30.35 -5.71
CA ASP A 20 2.43 -30.67 -4.64
C ASP A 20 3.04 -29.42 -3.97
N VAL A 21 2.89 -28.26 -4.62
CA VAL A 21 3.28 -26.96 -4.07
C VAL A 21 2.15 -26.41 -3.20
N GLU A 22 2.40 -26.29 -1.90
CA GLU A 22 1.46 -25.64 -1.00
C GLU A 22 1.69 -24.12 -0.98
N THR A 23 0.70 -23.36 -1.44
CA THR A 23 0.68 -21.89 -1.42
C THR A 23 -0.53 -21.38 -0.64
N SER A 24 -0.66 -20.06 -0.50
CA SER A 24 -1.85 -19.44 0.11
C SER A 24 -3.15 -19.90 -0.57
N PHE A 25 -3.13 -20.17 -1.88
CA PHE A 25 -4.29 -20.63 -2.65
C PHE A 25 -4.77 -22.02 -2.26
N SER A 26 -3.86 -22.92 -1.88
CA SER A 26 -4.20 -24.26 -1.37
C SER A 26 -4.46 -24.27 0.13
N ARG A 27 -3.91 -23.29 0.88
CA ARG A 27 -4.14 -23.16 2.34
C ARG A 27 -5.49 -22.54 2.67
N GLU A 28 -5.95 -21.55 1.90
CA GLU A 28 -7.22 -20.86 2.18
C GLU A 28 -8.42 -21.82 2.28
N PRO A 29 -8.63 -22.79 1.35
CA PRO A 29 -9.78 -23.69 1.43
C PRO A 29 -9.77 -24.58 2.68
N LYS A 30 -8.58 -24.87 3.25
CA LYS A 30 -8.43 -25.62 4.52
C LYS A 30 -8.80 -24.77 5.74
N GLN A 31 -8.93 -23.46 5.57
CA GLN A 31 -9.31 -22.48 6.59
C GLN A 31 -10.69 -21.88 6.31
N SER A 32 -11.55 -22.53 5.53
CA SER A 32 -12.86 -21.99 5.14
C SER A 32 -13.82 -21.82 6.33
N VAL A 33 -13.69 -22.64 7.38
CA VAL A 33 -14.47 -22.51 8.62
C VAL A 33 -13.80 -21.48 9.53
N LYS A 34 -14.36 -20.27 9.57
CA LYS A 34 -13.86 -19.17 10.40
C LYS A 34 -14.55 -19.15 11.78
N CYS A 35 -13.86 -18.64 12.79
CA CYS A 35 -14.45 -18.40 14.12
C CYS A 35 -15.43 -17.23 14.08
N GLY A 36 -16.72 -17.49 14.27
CA GLY A 36 -17.77 -16.45 14.23
C GLY A 36 -17.57 -15.30 15.23
N PHE A 37 -17.15 -15.60 16.47
CA PHE A 37 -16.84 -14.57 17.47
C PHE A 37 -15.67 -13.67 17.06
N GLY A 38 -14.69 -14.24 16.34
CA GLY A 38 -13.57 -13.48 15.80
C GLY A 38 -14.02 -12.55 14.67
N LEU A 39 -14.82 -13.07 13.73
CA LEU A 39 -15.38 -12.29 12.63
C LEU A 39 -16.25 -11.12 13.11
N GLN A 40 -16.98 -11.32 14.20
CA GLN A 40 -17.84 -10.29 14.81
C GLN A 40 -17.07 -9.34 15.74
N GLY A 41 -15.83 -9.66 16.13
CA GLY A 41 -15.04 -8.84 17.05
C GLY A 41 -15.43 -8.94 18.53
N VAL A 42 -16.22 -9.94 18.93
CA VAL A 42 -16.80 -10.07 20.29
C VAL A 42 -16.08 -11.09 21.18
N CYS A 43 -14.83 -11.44 20.84
CA CYS A 43 -13.97 -12.34 21.61
C CYS A 43 -12.80 -11.56 22.24
N CYS A 44 -12.88 -11.27 23.55
CA CYS A 44 -11.85 -10.56 24.29
C CYS A 44 -10.81 -11.49 24.91
N ARG A 45 -9.54 -11.24 24.61
CA ARG A 45 -8.34 -12.02 25.02
C ARG A 45 -7.28 -11.16 25.70
N LEU A 46 -7.67 -10.01 26.25
CA LEU A 46 -6.73 -9.02 26.80
C LEU A 46 -6.23 -9.35 28.22
N CYS A 47 -6.78 -10.37 28.89
CA CYS A 47 -6.33 -10.84 30.19
C CYS A 47 -6.62 -12.33 30.42
N SER A 48 -6.08 -12.88 31.51
CA SER A 48 -6.18 -14.30 31.89
C SER A 48 -7.55 -14.73 32.45
N ASN A 49 -8.47 -13.80 32.76
CA ASN A 49 -9.85 -14.14 33.08
C ASN A 49 -10.67 -14.53 31.85
N GLY A 50 -10.17 -14.19 30.65
CA GLY A 50 -10.75 -14.62 29.37
C GLY A 50 -10.16 -15.96 28.88
N PRO A 51 -10.39 -16.31 27.59
CA PRO A 51 -11.12 -15.55 26.59
C PRO A 51 -12.61 -15.36 26.93
N CYS A 52 -13.09 -14.11 26.96
CA CYS A 52 -14.52 -13.83 27.11
C CYS A 52 -15.19 -13.73 25.75
N ARG A 53 -16.34 -14.37 25.57
CA ARG A 53 -17.21 -14.24 24.39
C ARG A 53 -18.47 -13.51 24.81
N VAL A 54 -18.77 -12.39 24.16
CA VAL A 54 -20.00 -11.63 24.43
C VAL A 54 -21.11 -12.10 23.51
N LEU A 55 -22.25 -12.44 24.11
CA LEU A 55 -23.46 -12.96 23.48
C LEU A 55 -24.69 -12.26 24.06
N PRO A 56 -25.87 -12.34 23.43
CA PRO A 56 -27.10 -11.78 24.01
C PRO A 56 -27.44 -12.32 25.40
N ASP A 57 -27.16 -13.59 25.68
CA ASP A 57 -27.39 -14.26 26.97
C ASP A 57 -26.23 -14.09 27.97
N SER A 58 -25.05 -13.70 27.49
CA SER A 58 -23.86 -13.34 28.27
C SER A 58 -23.30 -12.01 27.77
N PRO A 59 -23.99 -10.88 28.04
CA PRO A 59 -23.74 -9.60 27.35
C PRO A 59 -22.45 -8.90 27.77
N ARG A 60 -21.68 -9.49 28.68
CA ARG A 60 -20.47 -8.89 29.26
C ARG A 60 -19.39 -9.93 29.47
N GLY A 61 -18.14 -9.52 29.32
CA GLY A 61 -17.00 -10.26 29.84
C GLY A 61 -16.90 -10.20 31.37
N VAL A 62 -15.94 -10.92 31.95
CA VAL A 62 -15.77 -11.01 33.42
C VAL A 62 -15.59 -9.64 34.08
N CYS A 63 -14.89 -8.70 33.44
CA CYS A 63 -14.69 -7.36 33.97
C CYS A 63 -15.88 -6.40 33.71
N GLY A 64 -16.96 -6.87 33.10
CA GLY A 64 -18.13 -6.06 32.76
C GLY A 64 -18.11 -5.39 31.39
N ALA A 65 -17.01 -5.49 30.62
CA ALA A 65 -16.95 -4.95 29.26
C ALA A 65 -17.97 -5.64 28.34
N ASP A 66 -18.77 -4.83 27.64
CA ASP A 66 -19.78 -5.28 26.68
C ASP A 66 -19.23 -5.38 25.24
N SER A 67 -20.11 -5.71 24.28
CA SER A 67 -19.74 -5.82 22.86
C SER A 67 -19.16 -4.54 22.30
N ASP A 68 -19.71 -3.39 22.68
CA ASP A 68 -19.32 -2.08 22.13
C ASP A 68 -17.91 -1.73 22.57
N THR A 69 -17.63 -1.90 23.87
CA THR A 69 -16.29 -1.73 24.42
C THR A 69 -15.28 -2.69 23.78
N ILE A 70 -15.60 -3.98 23.69
CA ILE A 70 -14.66 -5.00 23.18
C ILE A 70 -14.36 -4.77 21.70
N VAL A 71 -15.39 -4.52 20.89
CA VAL A 71 -15.23 -4.26 19.46
C VAL A 71 -14.42 -2.99 19.22
N ALA A 72 -14.75 -1.89 19.90
CA ALA A 72 -14.01 -0.63 19.76
C ALA A 72 -12.54 -0.76 20.18
N ARG A 73 -12.25 -1.54 21.24
CA ARG A 73 -10.86 -1.83 21.66
C ARG A 73 -10.08 -2.55 20.57
N TYR A 74 -10.64 -3.60 19.98
CA TYR A 74 -9.94 -4.34 18.92
C TYR A 74 -9.79 -3.52 17.66
N PHE A 75 -10.82 -2.76 17.27
CA PHE A 75 -10.72 -1.88 16.12
C PHE A 75 -9.60 -0.85 16.31
N LEU A 76 -9.56 -0.15 17.45
CA LEU A 76 -8.49 0.82 17.75
C LEU A 76 -7.11 0.16 17.83
N ARG A 77 -6.99 -1.05 18.42
CA ARG A 77 -5.71 -1.78 18.44
C ARG A 77 -5.20 -2.09 17.04
N SER A 78 -6.08 -2.57 16.16
CA SER A 78 -5.69 -2.89 14.78
C SER A 78 -5.36 -1.65 13.97
N VAL A 79 -6.11 -0.55 14.13
CA VAL A 79 -5.74 0.74 13.52
C VAL A 79 -4.39 1.24 14.03
N ALA A 80 -4.11 1.12 15.33
CA ALA A 80 -2.82 1.50 15.91
C ALA A 80 -1.66 0.64 15.39
N ALA A 81 -1.85 -0.66 15.24
CA ALA A 81 -0.86 -1.55 14.64
C ALA A 81 -0.58 -1.19 13.17
N GLY A 82 -1.63 -0.95 12.38
CA GLY A 82 -1.50 -0.49 11.00
C GLY A 82 -0.80 0.86 10.87
N ALA A 83 -1.14 1.80 11.75
CA ALA A 83 -0.47 3.10 11.80
C ALA A 83 1.02 2.92 12.15
N ALA A 84 1.35 2.10 13.15
CA ALA A 84 2.73 1.82 13.54
C ALA A 84 3.59 1.31 12.38
N CYS A 85 3.03 0.46 11.50
CA CYS A 85 3.70 -0.02 10.30
C CYS A 85 4.14 1.14 9.38
N TYR A 86 3.26 2.08 9.07
CA TYR A 86 3.62 3.22 8.23
C TYR A 86 4.55 4.22 8.95
N LEU A 87 4.39 4.38 10.27
CA LEU A 87 5.26 5.25 11.06
C LEU A 87 6.70 4.70 11.19
N HIS A 88 6.88 3.38 11.14
CA HIS A 88 8.19 2.73 11.04
C HIS A 88 8.88 3.10 9.72
N VAL A 89 8.13 3.02 8.61
CA VAL A 89 8.63 3.33 7.26
C VAL A 89 9.08 4.80 7.15
N VAL A 90 8.25 5.76 7.56
CA VAL A 90 8.60 7.20 7.48
C VAL A 90 9.78 7.55 8.40
N GLU A 91 9.88 6.93 9.58
CA GLU A 91 11.03 7.13 10.46
C GLU A 91 12.32 6.67 9.78
N ASN A 92 12.31 5.46 9.21
CA ASN A 92 13.48 4.93 8.52
C ASN A 92 13.87 5.82 7.33
N ALA A 93 12.90 6.28 6.53
CA ALA A 93 13.15 7.21 5.43
C ALA A 93 13.77 8.54 5.92
N ALA A 94 13.26 9.11 7.02
CA ALA A 94 13.81 10.34 7.60
C ALA A 94 15.23 10.12 8.15
N ARG A 95 15.50 8.98 8.79
CA ARG A 95 16.85 8.61 9.26
C ARG A 95 17.81 8.42 8.09
N THR A 96 17.37 7.81 7.00
CA THR A 96 18.15 7.68 5.77
C THR A 96 18.47 9.05 5.17
N LEU A 97 17.50 9.97 5.12
CA LEU A 97 17.75 11.34 4.65
C LEU A 97 18.79 12.07 5.52
N ALA A 98 18.66 11.97 6.85
CA ALA A 98 19.62 12.56 7.78
C ALA A 98 21.05 12.04 7.55
N LYS A 99 21.19 10.73 7.31
CA LYS A 99 22.50 10.12 7.03
C LYS A 99 23.08 10.49 5.67
N LEU A 100 22.23 10.54 4.64
CA LEU A 100 22.62 11.03 3.32
C LEU A 100 23.12 12.49 3.36
N ALA A 101 22.55 13.32 4.23
CA ALA A 101 22.99 14.70 4.42
C ALA A 101 24.40 14.82 5.05
N GLU A 102 24.88 13.80 5.75
CA GLU A 102 26.25 13.76 6.30
C GLU A 102 27.30 13.47 5.20
N GLU A 103 26.89 12.93 4.05
CA GLU A 103 27.80 12.56 2.97
C GLU A 103 28.13 13.72 2.02
N THR A 104 29.37 13.74 1.54
CA THR A 104 29.86 14.84 0.69
C THR A 104 29.47 14.69 -0.78
N ASP A 105 29.29 13.45 -1.25
CA ASP A 105 29.06 13.12 -2.66
C ASP A 105 27.58 12.78 -2.98
N THR A 106 26.67 12.95 -2.02
CA THR A 106 25.25 12.64 -2.22
C THR A 106 24.51 13.72 -2.99
N SER A 107 23.74 13.30 -3.99
CA SER A 107 22.75 14.14 -4.68
C SER A 107 21.33 13.88 -4.15
N PHE A 108 20.56 14.96 -3.97
CA PHE A 108 19.13 14.91 -3.68
C PHE A 108 18.30 15.38 -4.87
N ASN A 109 17.01 15.04 -4.87
CA ASN A 109 16.05 15.82 -5.65
C ASN A 109 15.83 17.18 -4.96
N ASN A 110 16.58 18.18 -5.42
CA ASN A 110 16.56 19.53 -4.86
C ASN A 110 15.21 20.24 -5.01
N GLU A 111 14.40 19.90 -6.02
CA GLU A 111 13.09 20.54 -6.23
C GLU A 111 12.12 20.14 -5.12
N VAL A 112 11.99 18.84 -4.85
CA VAL A 112 11.11 18.31 -3.80
C VAL A 112 11.63 18.69 -2.41
N LEU A 113 12.94 18.70 -2.23
CA LEU A 113 13.55 19.15 -0.97
C LEU A 113 13.19 20.61 -0.68
N GLN A 114 13.30 21.49 -1.67
CA GLN A 114 12.94 22.90 -1.53
C GLN A 114 11.45 23.10 -1.22
N GLU A 115 10.57 22.39 -1.93
CA GLU A 115 9.13 22.40 -1.63
C GLU A 115 8.86 22.06 -0.15
N MET A 116 9.47 20.99 0.35
CA MET A 116 9.29 20.57 1.74
C MET A 116 9.93 21.53 2.75
N VAL A 117 11.09 22.12 2.43
CA VAL A 117 11.75 23.16 3.24
C VAL A 117 10.86 24.39 3.37
N GLU A 118 10.24 24.84 2.28
CA GLU A 118 9.31 25.98 2.27
C GLU A 118 8.05 25.70 3.10
N ILE A 119 7.43 24.54 2.91
CA ILE A 119 6.25 24.10 3.70
C ILE A 119 6.59 24.06 5.20
N CYS A 120 7.75 23.50 5.53
CA CYS A 120 8.24 23.37 6.89
C CYS A 120 8.69 24.72 7.48
N GLY A 121 9.03 25.71 6.65
CA GLY A 121 9.61 26.98 7.09
C GLY A 121 11.01 26.81 7.67
N ILE A 122 11.82 25.97 7.04
CA ILE A 122 13.20 25.69 7.44
C ILE A 122 14.12 26.75 6.83
N GLU A 123 14.94 27.39 7.67
CA GLU A 123 15.95 28.37 7.25
C GLU A 123 17.33 27.67 7.22
N ALA A 124 17.81 27.35 6.02
CA ALA A 124 19.13 26.76 5.78
C ALA A 124 19.60 27.09 4.36
N ASP A 125 20.90 27.34 4.19
CA ASP A 125 21.45 27.91 2.94
C ASP A 125 21.83 26.83 1.91
N ASP A 126 22.31 25.67 2.36
CA ASP A 126 22.71 24.57 1.47
C ASP A 126 21.78 23.35 1.54
N TYR A 127 21.74 22.58 0.46
CA TYR A 127 20.83 21.43 0.33
C TYR A 127 21.08 20.32 1.36
N ARG A 128 22.31 20.12 1.85
CA ARG A 128 22.58 19.11 2.88
C ARG A 128 22.10 19.60 4.24
N GLU A 129 22.36 20.86 4.58
CA GLU A 129 21.81 21.48 5.79
C GLU A 129 20.28 21.43 5.79
N GLN A 130 19.65 21.72 4.65
CA GLN A 130 18.21 21.60 4.45
C GLN A 130 17.70 20.17 4.64
N ALA A 131 18.35 19.18 4.03
CA ALA A 131 17.99 17.77 4.15
C ALA A 131 18.10 17.29 5.61
N ALA A 132 19.19 17.65 6.30
CA ALA A 132 19.40 17.33 7.71
C ALA A 132 18.34 17.99 8.60
N ALA A 133 18.06 19.27 8.41
CA ALA A 133 17.06 20.02 9.18
C ALA A 133 15.63 19.49 8.94
N LEU A 134 15.30 19.13 7.71
CA LEU A 134 14.00 18.53 7.37
C LEU A 134 13.82 17.17 8.05
N ALA A 135 14.84 16.32 7.98
CA ALA A 135 14.82 15.01 8.63
C ALA A 135 14.66 15.14 10.15
N ASP A 136 15.43 16.04 10.79
CA ASP A 136 15.34 16.30 12.23
C ASP A 136 13.96 16.84 12.63
N TYR A 137 13.39 17.78 11.86
CA TYR A 137 12.06 18.31 12.15
C TYR A 137 10.98 17.21 12.09
N ILE A 138 10.97 16.38 11.04
CA ILE A 138 10.02 15.27 10.92
C ILE A 138 10.17 14.29 12.09
N LEU A 139 11.40 13.93 12.46
CA LEU A 139 11.67 13.03 13.58
C LEU A 139 11.21 13.64 14.91
N GLN A 140 11.53 14.91 15.18
CA GLN A 140 11.10 15.58 16.40
C GLN A 140 9.58 15.65 16.52
N ASP A 141 8.87 15.94 15.43
CA ASP A 141 7.41 16.01 15.42
C ASP A 141 6.76 14.63 15.63
N LEU A 142 7.32 13.58 14.97
CA LEU A 142 6.92 12.18 15.14
C LEU A 142 6.96 11.73 16.61
N TYR A 143 7.98 12.20 17.35
CA TYR A 143 8.28 11.83 18.73
C TYR A 143 7.71 12.78 19.79
N LEU A 144 6.91 13.78 19.41
CA LEU A 144 6.28 14.66 20.39
C LEU A 144 5.50 13.86 21.46
N PRO A 145 5.54 14.31 22.73
CA PRO A 145 4.75 13.67 23.77
C PRO A 145 3.26 13.88 23.51
N ARG A 146 2.41 12.98 24.01
CA ARG A 146 0.93 13.04 23.85
C ARG A 146 0.28 14.38 24.22
N SER A 147 0.91 15.18 25.09
CA SER A 147 0.40 16.47 25.54
C SER A 147 0.62 17.60 24.52
N LYS A 148 1.46 17.39 23.52
CA LYS A 148 1.73 18.34 22.44
C LYS A 148 1.12 17.84 21.14
N LYS A 149 0.50 18.75 20.39
CA LYS A 149 -0.04 18.47 19.06
C LYS A 149 1.08 18.47 18.02
N MET A 150 0.98 17.59 17.04
CA MET A 150 1.88 17.56 15.91
C MET A 150 1.79 18.85 15.11
N THR A 151 2.93 19.46 14.81
CA THR A 151 2.97 20.79 14.18
C THR A 151 2.83 20.72 12.67
N LEU A 152 3.37 19.67 12.03
CA LEU A 152 3.29 19.50 10.57
C LEU A 152 1.86 19.25 10.09
N VAL A 153 0.94 18.74 10.93
CA VAL A 153 -0.47 18.54 10.54
C VAL A 153 -1.08 19.84 10.03
N ASN A 154 -0.81 20.97 10.69
CA ASN A 154 -1.34 22.28 10.27
C ASN A 154 -0.74 22.79 8.95
N LYS A 155 0.47 22.34 8.61
CA LYS A 155 1.21 22.75 7.41
C LYS A 155 0.82 21.91 6.19
N LEU A 156 0.57 20.62 6.41
CA LEU A 156 0.33 19.64 5.35
C LEU A 156 -1.15 19.47 5.01
N ALA A 157 -2.05 19.65 5.99
CA ALA A 157 -3.46 19.37 5.81
C ALA A 157 -4.16 20.34 4.84
N TYR A 158 -5.07 19.80 4.03
CA TYR A 158 -6.00 20.63 3.25
C TYR A 158 -6.90 21.46 4.18
N LYS A 159 -6.90 22.79 4.01
CA LYS A 159 -7.50 23.74 4.97
C LYS A 159 -8.96 23.43 5.36
N PRO A 160 -9.89 23.08 4.43
CA PRO A 160 -11.24 22.67 4.81
C PRO A 160 -11.28 21.45 5.72
N ARG A 161 -10.42 20.45 5.49
CA ARG A 161 -10.32 19.24 6.33
C ARG A 161 -9.73 19.55 7.69
N LEU A 162 -8.68 20.38 7.74
CA LEU A 162 -8.08 20.85 8.99
C LEU A 162 -9.14 21.50 9.91
N ALA A 163 -10.00 22.36 9.37
CA ALA A 163 -11.06 23.01 10.14
C ALA A 163 -12.09 22.01 10.72
N VAL A 164 -12.40 20.94 9.98
CA VAL A 164 -13.25 19.84 10.49
C VAL A 164 -12.54 19.09 11.61
N TRP A 165 -11.25 18.78 11.44
CA TRP A 165 -10.48 18.06 12.45
C TRP A 165 -10.32 18.86 13.74
N GLU A 166 -10.09 20.17 13.66
CA GLU A 166 -10.07 21.06 14.82
C GLU A 166 -11.42 21.09 15.55
N LYS A 167 -12.51 21.27 14.80
CA LYS A 167 -13.88 21.30 15.34
C LYS A 167 -14.24 20.00 16.08
N LEU A 168 -13.78 18.86 15.57
CA LEU A 168 -14.03 17.54 16.15
C LEU A 168 -12.95 17.10 17.16
N ASN A 169 -11.96 17.94 17.46
CA ASN A 169 -10.83 17.62 18.32
C ASN A 169 -10.04 16.36 17.85
N LEU A 170 -9.87 16.22 16.54
CA LEU A 170 -9.13 15.15 15.87
C LEU A 170 -7.67 15.50 15.56
N MET A 171 -7.15 16.61 16.07
CA MET A 171 -5.74 16.94 15.90
C MET A 171 -4.86 15.94 16.69
N PRO A 172 -3.96 15.18 16.04
CA PRO A 172 -3.15 14.19 16.73
C PRO A 172 -2.03 14.84 17.56
N GLY A 173 -1.68 14.21 18.67
CA GLY A 173 -0.38 14.37 19.33
C GLY A 173 0.71 13.59 18.58
N GLY A 174 1.94 13.57 19.10
CA GLY A 174 3.04 12.88 18.41
C GLY A 174 2.66 11.45 18.01
N ALA A 175 2.89 11.09 16.74
CA ALA A 175 2.28 9.91 16.13
C ALA A 175 2.65 8.60 16.87
N LYS A 176 3.89 8.49 17.35
CA LYS A 176 4.31 7.36 18.19
C LYS A 176 3.65 7.34 19.56
N SER A 177 3.42 8.52 20.14
CA SER A 177 2.67 8.65 21.39
C SER A 177 1.21 8.23 21.20
N GLU A 178 0.57 8.57 20.08
CA GLU A 178 -0.82 8.15 19.78
C GLU A 178 -0.93 6.63 19.64
N VAL A 179 0.03 5.97 18.97
CA VAL A 179 0.08 4.49 18.89
C VAL A 179 0.22 3.89 20.30
N PHE A 180 1.16 4.39 21.10
CA PHE A 180 1.35 3.91 22.46
C PHE A 180 0.10 4.11 23.33
N ASP A 181 -0.49 5.31 23.27
CA ASP A 181 -1.71 5.66 24.01
C ASP A 181 -2.90 4.80 23.55
N ALA A 182 -2.98 4.40 22.29
CA ALA A 182 -4.03 3.50 21.80
C ALA A 182 -3.90 2.11 22.44
N LEU A 183 -2.69 1.57 22.56
CA LEU A 183 -2.43 0.30 23.23
C LEU A 183 -2.71 0.37 24.74
N VAL A 184 -2.34 1.48 25.40
CA VAL A 184 -2.69 1.73 26.80
C VAL A 184 -4.21 1.83 26.93
N LYS A 185 -4.87 2.73 26.19
CA LYS A 185 -6.32 2.98 26.25
C LYS A 185 -7.14 1.69 26.10
N THR A 186 -6.71 0.80 25.22
CA THR A 186 -7.41 -0.46 24.92
C THR A 186 -6.98 -1.64 25.78
N SER A 187 -6.05 -1.48 26.71
CA SER A 187 -5.63 -2.55 27.63
C SER A 187 -6.69 -2.86 28.69
N THR A 188 -6.54 -4.00 29.35
CA THR A 188 -7.51 -4.52 30.32
C THR A 188 -7.75 -3.52 31.46
N ASN A 189 -9.02 -3.33 31.83
CA ASN A 189 -9.49 -2.45 32.91
C ASN A 189 -9.18 -0.95 32.76
N LEU A 190 -8.94 -0.48 31.54
CA LEU A 190 -8.78 0.95 31.23
C LEU A 190 -10.04 1.50 30.55
N SER A 191 -9.95 2.14 29.37
CA SER A 191 -11.11 2.81 28.77
C SER A 191 -12.21 1.82 28.40
N SER A 192 -13.45 2.19 28.73
CA SER A 192 -14.68 1.51 28.31
C SER A 192 -15.57 2.42 27.45
N ASP A 193 -15.04 3.55 26.98
CA ASP A 193 -15.78 4.47 26.10
C ASP A 193 -15.49 4.13 24.63
N PRO A 194 -16.44 3.51 23.91
CA PRO A 194 -16.23 3.15 22.52
C PRO A 194 -16.16 4.35 21.57
N LEU A 195 -16.85 5.47 21.83
CA LEU A 195 -16.80 6.64 20.97
C LEU A 195 -15.45 7.33 21.03
N ASP A 196 -14.90 7.49 22.24
CA ASP A 196 -13.54 8.03 22.44
C ASP A 196 -12.47 7.16 21.76
N MET A 197 -12.66 5.83 21.74
CA MET A 197 -11.77 4.92 21.01
C MET A 197 -11.90 5.06 19.48
N LEU A 198 -13.10 5.25 18.95
CA LEU A 198 -13.31 5.49 17.51
C LEU A 198 -12.74 6.84 17.07
N LEU A 199 -12.89 7.90 17.86
CA LEU A 199 -12.24 9.19 17.57
C LEU A 199 -10.71 9.08 17.62
N HIS A 200 -10.16 8.24 18.49
CA HIS A 200 -8.72 7.94 18.49
C HIS A 200 -8.29 7.22 17.21
N ALA A 201 -9.10 6.30 16.68
CA ALA A 201 -8.80 5.65 15.40
C ALA A 201 -8.72 6.67 14.25
N LEU A 202 -9.58 7.69 14.22
CA LEU A 202 -9.51 8.78 13.25
C LEU A 202 -8.24 9.64 13.41
N ARG A 203 -7.83 9.95 14.65
CA ARG A 203 -6.55 10.66 14.92
C ARG A 203 -5.35 9.88 14.39
N LEU A 204 -5.33 8.57 14.60
CA LEU A 204 -4.31 7.68 14.03
C LEU A 204 -4.38 7.66 12.50
N GLY A 205 -5.59 7.67 11.91
CA GLY A 205 -5.77 7.80 10.47
C GLY A 205 -5.11 9.07 9.91
N ILE A 206 -5.29 10.23 10.55
CA ILE A 206 -4.64 11.49 10.15
C ILE A 206 -3.11 11.37 10.24
N ALA A 207 -2.58 10.77 11.32
CA ALA A 207 -1.14 10.53 11.45
C ALA A 207 -0.62 9.58 10.36
N THR A 208 -1.35 8.51 10.06
CA THR A 208 -1.03 7.58 8.96
C THR A 208 -0.99 8.31 7.62
N GLY A 209 -2.02 9.08 7.29
CA GLY A 209 -2.10 9.80 6.03
C GLY A 209 -0.96 10.79 5.81
N LEU A 210 -0.80 11.72 6.74
CA LEU A 210 0.16 12.82 6.56
C LEU A 210 1.61 12.38 6.78
N TYR A 211 1.88 11.47 7.72
CA TYR A 211 3.25 11.02 8.00
C TYR A 211 3.58 9.75 7.25
N GLY A 212 2.77 8.72 7.48
CA GLY A 212 3.00 7.40 6.95
C GLY A 212 2.96 7.31 5.43
N LEU A 213 2.11 8.12 4.77
CA LEU A 213 1.92 8.11 3.33
C LEU A 213 2.56 9.34 2.67
N TYR A 214 2.06 10.55 2.95
CA TYR A 214 2.51 11.79 2.30
C TYR A 214 4.00 12.05 2.54
N LEU A 215 4.45 12.15 3.81
CA LEU A 215 5.87 12.45 4.10
C LEU A 215 6.80 11.34 3.61
N THR A 216 6.40 10.07 3.71
CA THR A 216 7.19 8.96 3.13
C THR A 216 7.40 9.15 1.63
N ASN A 217 6.35 9.51 0.87
CA ASN A 217 6.48 9.75 -0.57
C ASN A 217 7.46 10.88 -0.84
N LYS A 218 7.34 12.02 -0.15
CA LYS A 218 8.24 13.17 -0.34
C LYS A 218 9.69 12.85 0.04
N LEU A 219 9.91 12.13 1.15
CA LEU A 219 11.24 11.67 1.56
C LEU A 219 11.85 10.73 0.51
N ASN A 220 11.09 9.76 0.00
CA ASN A 220 11.56 8.88 -1.06
C ASN A 220 11.85 9.65 -2.36
N ASP A 221 11.03 10.64 -2.72
CA ASP A 221 11.26 11.48 -3.91
C ASP A 221 12.55 12.30 -3.78
N ILE A 222 12.88 12.79 -2.58
CA ILE A 222 14.14 13.48 -2.27
C ILE A 222 15.34 12.52 -2.41
N ILE A 223 15.23 11.29 -1.91
CA ILE A 223 16.34 10.32 -1.83
C ILE A 223 16.59 9.59 -3.15
N LEU A 224 15.52 9.25 -3.87
CA LEU A 224 15.52 8.29 -4.99
C LEU A 224 15.17 8.94 -6.34
N GLY A 225 14.75 10.21 -6.36
CA GLY A 225 14.18 10.86 -7.55
C GLY A 225 12.72 10.48 -7.75
N GLU A 226 11.92 11.34 -8.40
CA GLU A 226 10.45 11.20 -8.49
C GLU A 226 9.98 10.08 -9.43
N PRO A 227 8.72 9.60 -9.28
CA PRO A 227 8.11 8.69 -10.25
C PRO A 227 7.99 9.32 -11.64
N GLU A 228 8.19 8.51 -12.67
CA GLU A 228 8.07 8.92 -14.08
C GLU A 228 7.06 8.04 -14.81
N ILE A 229 6.16 8.66 -15.58
CA ILE A 229 5.22 7.92 -16.42
C ILE A 229 6.02 7.18 -17.50
N GLY A 230 5.89 5.85 -17.54
CA GLY A 230 6.56 5.05 -18.54
C GLY A 230 6.00 3.65 -18.63
N THR A 231 6.52 2.92 -19.62
CA THR A 231 6.09 1.56 -19.92
C THR A 231 6.98 0.56 -19.19
N THR A 232 6.37 -0.34 -18.41
CA THR A 232 7.06 -1.37 -17.65
C THR A 232 6.49 -2.76 -17.94
N LYS A 233 7.34 -3.77 -17.71
CA LYS A 233 6.98 -5.17 -17.78
C LYS A 233 6.42 -5.62 -16.43
N VAL A 234 5.30 -6.33 -16.46
CA VAL A 234 4.62 -6.90 -15.28
C VAL A 234 4.37 -8.39 -15.45
N GLY A 235 4.19 -9.11 -14.34
CA GLY A 235 3.93 -10.56 -14.33
C GLY A 235 5.20 -11.41 -14.31
N PHE A 236 5.10 -12.70 -14.63
CA PHE A 236 6.24 -13.62 -14.45
C PHE A 236 7.28 -13.49 -15.56
N SER A 237 6.86 -12.94 -16.70
CA SER A 237 7.73 -12.65 -17.83
C SER A 237 8.90 -11.73 -17.45
N VAL A 238 8.82 -10.96 -16.34
CA VAL A 238 9.92 -10.11 -15.84
C VAL A 238 11.18 -10.92 -15.50
N ILE A 239 11.05 -12.22 -15.26
CA ILE A 239 12.19 -13.09 -14.92
C ILE A 239 12.93 -13.52 -16.19
N ASP A 240 14.26 -13.47 -16.13
CA ASP A 240 15.16 -14.05 -17.13
C ASP A 240 16.01 -15.17 -16.48
N PRO A 241 15.79 -16.45 -16.81
CA PRO A 241 16.53 -17.58 -16.24
C PRO A 241 18.05 -17.58 -16.46
N ASP A 242 18.54 -16.82 -17.46
CA ASP A 242 19.98 -16.67 -17.74
C ASP A 242 20.67 -15.65 -16.81
N TYR A 243 19.90 -14.93 -16.00
CA TYR A 243 20.38 -14.01 -14.96
C TYR A 243 20.14 -14.61 -13.57
N ILE A 244 20.86 -14.07 -12.58
CA ILE A 244 20.60 -14.34 -11.17
C ILE A 244 19.44 -13.45 -10.73
N ASN A 245 18.29 -14.05 -10.43
CA ASN A 245 17.06 -13.32 -10.10
C ASN A 245 16.90 -13.16 -8.58
N ILE A 246 16.95 -11.90 -8.12
CA ILE A 246 16.76 -11.51 -6.73
C ILE A 246 15.35 -10.93 -6.59
N MET A 247 14.45 -11.65 -5.94
CA MET A 247 13.11 -11.13 -5.62
C MET A 247 13.19 -10.23 -4.40
N VAL A 248 12.71 -8.99 -4.52
CA VAL A 248 12.60 -8.04 -3.41
C VAL A 248 11.16 -7.90 -2.95
N THR A 249 10.94 -7.90 -1.64
CA THR A 249 9.62 -7.79 -1.01
C THR A 249 9.65 -6.82 0.17
N GLY A 250 8.55 -6.11 0.41
CA GLY A 250 8.47 -5.07 1.44
C GLY A 250 7.80 -3.78 0.95
N HIS A 251 8.20 -2.64 1.55
CA HIS A 251 7.71 -1.27 1.35
C HIS A 251 8.80 -0.18 1.32
N GLN A 252 10.04 -0.42 1.76
CA GLN A 252 11.06 0.65 1.92
C GLN A 252 12.11 0.64 0.79
N HIS A 253 11.82 1.29 -0.35
CA HIS A 253 12.76 1.39 -1.48
C HIS A 253 14.07 2.10 -1.10
N ALA A 254 14.03 3.08 -0.17
CA ALA A 254 15.24 3.78 0.29
C ALA A 254 16.37 2.85 0.77
N LEU A 255 16.05 1.68 1.33
CA LEU A 255 17.04 0.70 1.79
C LEU A 255 17.70 -0.10 0.65
N PHE A 256 17.11 -0.08 -0.54
CA PHE A 256 17.61 -0.82 -1.71
C PHE A 256 18.49 0.00 -2.64
N LYS A 257 18.62 1.32 -2.45
CA LYS A 257 19.42 2.20 -3.33
C LYS A 257 20.85 1.66 -3.51
N GLY A 258 21.57 1.43 -2.42
CA GLY A 258 22.93 0.90 -2.48
C GLY A 258 23.02 -0.51 -3.07
N ILE A 259 21.99 -1.35 -2.86
CA ILE A 259 21.92 -2.69 -3.48
C ILE A 259 21.77 -2.57 -5.00
N GLN A 260 20.91 -1.67 -5.47
CA GLN A 260 20.70 -1.42 -6.90
C GLN A 260 21.99 -0.94 -7.58
N GLU A 261 22.69 0.00 -6.97
CA GLU A 261 23.94 0.56 -7.49
C GLU A 261 25.06 -0.49 -7.54
N GLU A 262 25.29 -1.23 -6.45
CA GLU A 262 26.38 -2.20 -6.35
C GLU A 262 26.20 -3.42 -7.27
N LEU A 263 24.95 -3.84 -7.54
CA LEU A 263 24.69 -4.94 -8.49
C LEU A 263 24.99 -4.57 -9.95
N THR A 264 25.24 -3.30 -10.26
CA THR A 264 25.69 -2.83 -11.58
C THR A 264 27.20 -2.75 -11.72
N ALA A 265 27.95 -2.87 -10.62
CA ALA A 265 29.39 -2.72 -10.62
C ALA A 265 30.08 -3.89 -11.35
N GLU A 266 31.27 -3.62 -11.90
CA GLU A 266 32.03 -4.62 -12.68
C GLU A 266 32.31 -5.89 -11.85
N TRP A 267 32.60 -5.74 -10.56
CA TRP A 267 32.84 -6.87 -9.66
C TRP A 267 31.61 -7.79 -9.53
N ALA A 268 30.40 -7.23 -9.57
CA ALA A 268 29.17 -8.00 -9.49
C ALA A 268 28.95 -8.76 -10.81
N LYS A 269 29.23 -8.12 -11.94
CA LYS A 269 29.18 -8.78 -13.24
C LYS A 269 30.17 -9.96 -13.33
N GLU A 270 31.42 -9.76 -12.91
CA GLU A 270 32.43 -10.82 -12.84
C GLU A 270 31.98 -11.99 -11.93
N LEU A 271 31.36 -11.69 -10.79
CA LEU A 271 30.81 -12.69 -9.88
C LEU A 271 29.69 -13.51 -10.54
N ALA A 272 28.79 -12.87 -11.29
CA ALA A 272 27.72 -13.56 -12.01
C ALA A 272 28.27 -14.47 -13.11
N GLU A 273 29.26 -13.99 -13.88
CA GLU A 273 29.91 -14.76 -14.95
C GLU A 273 30.62 -16.01 -14.40
N GLN A 274 31.25 -15.92 -13.22
CA GLN A 274 31.91 -17.06 -12.54
C GLN A 274 30.95 -18.21 -12.19
N VAL A 275 29.64 -17.93 -12.05
CA VAL A 275 28.61 -18.94 -11.79
C VAL A 275 27.80 -19.29 -13.03
N GLY A 276 28.15 -18.74 -14.20
CA GLY A 276 27.52 -19.02 -15.48
C GLY A 276 26.27 -18.19 -15.79
N ALA A 277 26.03 -17.09 -15.05
CA ALA A 277 24.94 -16.16 -15.31
C ALA A 277 25.41 -14.93 -16.10
N LYS A 278 24.49 -14.23 -16.77
CA LYS A 278 24.76 -12.99 -17.52
C LYS A 278 24.87 -11.74 -16.64
N GLY A 279 24.47 -11.83 -15.38
CA GLY A 279 24.40 -10.70 -14.45
C GLY A 279 23.33 -10.92 -13.38
N PHE A 280 22.98 -9.84 -12.67
CA PHE A 280 21.91 -9.82 -11.69
C PHE A 280 20.66 -9.09 -12.20
N LYS A 281 19.50 -9.56 -11.76
CA LYS A 281 18.21 -8.90 -11.96
C LYS A 281 17.43 -8.82 -10.66
N ILE A 282 16.88 -7.64 -10.38
CA ILE A 282 15.96 -7.40 -9.27
C ILE A 282 14.54 -7.56 -9.81
N VAL A 283 13.81 -8.50 -9.22
CA VAL A 283 12.40 -8.78 -9.51
C VAL A 283 11.57 -8.17 -8.39
N GLY A 284 10.77 -7.15 -8.72
CA GLY A 284 9.94 -6.46 -7.75
C GLY A 284 8.69 -7.25 -7.40
N CYS A 285 8.41 -7.45 -6.11
CA CYS A 285 7.13 -7.92 -5.60
C CYS A 285 6.61 -6.97 -4.52
N THR A 286 5.30 -7.00 -4.28
CA THR A 286 4.61 -6.15 -3.28
C THR A 286 4.93 -4.65 -3.46
N CYS A 287 4.77 -3.84 -2.41
CA CYS A 287 4.91 -2.38 -2.49
C CYS A 287 6.31 -1.91 -2.89
N VAL A 288 7.38 -2.50 -2.35
CA VAL A 288 8.75 -2.06 -2.71
C VAL A 288 9.05 -2.25 -4.19
N GLY A 289 8.57 -3.35 -4.78
CA GLY A 289 8.66 -3.56 -6.22
C GLY A 289 7.87 -2.54 -7.03
N GLN A 290 6.70 -2.09 -6.53
CA GLN A 290 5.89 -1.05 -7.20
C GLN A 290 6.51 0.34 -7.08
N ASP A 291 7.19 0.65 -5.97
CA ASP A 291 7.93 1.91 -5.83
C ASP A 291 9.12 1.94 -6.80
N MET A 292 9.86 0.82 -6.92
CA MET A 292 10.90 0.64 -7.95
C MET A 292 10.35 0.75 -9.38
N GLU A 293 9.19 0.14 -9.64
CA GLU A 293 8.50 0.23 -10.93
C GLU A 293 8.12 1.68 -11.28
N SER A 294 7.54 2.39 -10.32
CA SER A 294 7.15 3.79 -10.49
C SER A 294 8.34 4.68 -10.78
N ARG A 295 9.53 4.27 -10.32
CA ARG A 295 10.82 4.94 -10.49
C ARG A 295 11.73 4.20 -11.47
N HIS A 296 11.16 3.43 -12.41
CA HIS A 296 11.95 2.63 -13.36
C HIS A 296 13.01 3.46 -14.10
N ALA A 297 12.76 4.75 -14.32
CA ALA A 297 13.71 5.70 -14.89
C ALA A 297 15.05 5.75 -14.15
N HIS A 298 15.01 5.59 -12.83
CA HIS A 298 16.14 5.64 -11.89
C HIS A 298 16.73 4.25 -11.58
N CYS A 299 16.12 3.16 -12.05
CA CYS A 299 16.50 1.77 -11.71
C CYS A 299 16.84 0.86 -12.92
N LYS A 300 16.99 1.43 -14.14
CA LYS A 300 16.96 0.69 -15.43
C LYS A 300 17.93 -0.49 -15.60
N GLN A 301 19.07 -0.49 -14.92
CA GLN A 301 20.13 -1.46 -15.22
C GLN A 301 19.84 -2.86 -14.66
N VAL A 302 19.40 -2.92 -13.39
CA VAL A 302 19.18 -4.17 -12.66
C VAL A 302 17.71 -4.47 -12.40
N PHE A 303 16.83 -3.48 -12.34
CA PHE A 303 15.40 -3.73 -12.13
C PHE A 303 14.75 -4.35 -13.38
N ALA A 304 14.09 -5.48 -13.20
CA ALA A 304 13.52 -6.27 -14.30
C ALA A 304 12.02 -6.00 -14.54
N GLY A 305 11.30 -5.54 -13.51
CA GLY A 305 9.85 -5.31 -13.55
C GLY A 305 9.15 -5.79 -12.28
N HIS A 306 7.82 -5.61 -12.25
CA HIS A 306 6.96 -5.99 -11.11
C HIS A 306 6.24 -7.32 -11.37
N ALA A 307 6.50 -8.35 -10.57
CA ALA A 307 5.93 -9.67 -10.82
C ALA A 307 4.52 -9.85 -10.22
N GLY A 308 4.22 -9.21 -9.09
CA GLY A 308 2.95 -9.48 -8.41
C GLY A 308 2.83 -8.95 -6.98
N ASN A 309 1.63 -9.15 -6.43
CA ASN A 309 1.30 -8.84 -5.04
C ASN A 309 1.76 -9.93 -4.06
N ASN A 310 1.42 -9.77 -2.78
CA ASN A 310 1.81 -10.66 -1.68
C ASN A 310 1.44 -12.14 -1.88
N PHE A 311 0.31 -12.46 -2.51
CA PHE A 311 -0.08 -13.86 -2.76
C PHE A 311 0.55 -14.43 -4.03
N THR A 312 0.94 -13.56 -4.96
CA THR A 312 1.64 -13.93 -6.18
C THR A 312 3.08 -14.39 -5.89
N SER A 313 3.73 -13.86 -4.84
CA SER A 313 5.12 -14.18 -4.48
C SER A 313 5.40 -15.68 -4.29
N GLU A 314 4.52 -16.42 -3.61
CA GLU A 314 4.70 -17.87 -3.44
C GLU A 314 4.59 -18.63 -4.77
N VAL A 315 3.71 -18.17 -5.66
CA VAL A 315 3.51 -18.77 -6.98
C VAL A 315 4.72 -18.49 -7.87
N LEU A 316 5.22 -17.26 -7.87
CA LEU A 316 6.44 -16.89 -8.58
C LEU A 316 7.63 -17.74 -8.12
N LEU A 317 7.83 -17.89 -6.82
CA LEU A 317 8.89 -18.75 -6.28
C LEU A 317 8.75 -20.19 -6.74
N SER A 318 7.52 -20.71 -6.82
CA SER A 318 7.25 -22.09 -7.22
C SER A 318 7.63 -22.42 -8.66
N THR A 319 7.86 -21.42 -9.52
CA THR A 319 8.44 -21.59 -10.87
C THR A 319 9.89 -22.09 -10.84
N GLY A 320 10.57 -22.00 -9.70
CA GLY A 320 11.99 -22.30 -9.59
C GLY A 320 12.90 -21.24 -10.23
N ALA A 321 12.38 -20.11 -10.71
CA ALA A 321 13.18 -19.13 -11.45
C ALA A 321 13.84 -18.03 -10.59
N VAL A 322 13.49 -17.94 -9.30
CA VAL A 322 14.06 -16.97 -8.33
C VAL A 322 15.19 -17.60 -7.54
N ASP A 323 16.33 -16.92 -7.42
CA ASP A 323 17.54 -17.43 -6.77
C ASP A 323 17.76 -16.89 -5.36
N LEU A 324 17.26 -15.69 -5.06
CA LEU A 324 17.33 -15.12 -3.70
C LEU A 324 16.06 -14.31 -3.40
N VAL A 325 15.58 -14.39 -2.16
CA VAL A 325 14.58 -13.45 -1.64
C VAL A 325 15.24 -12.48 -0.67
N VAL A 326 15.07 -11.18 -0.91
CA VAL A 326 15.47 -10.11 0.02
C VAL A 326 14.22 -9.40 0.52
N SER A 327 14.00 -9.45 1.82
CA SER A 327 12.83 -8.86 2.47
C SER A 327 13.26 -7.81 3.48
N GLU A 328 12.59 -6.66 3.47
CA GLU A 328 12.85 -5.62 4.47
C GLU A 328 11.63 -5.37 5.36
N PHE A 329 10.40 -5.27 4.84
CA PHE A 329 9.23 -4.99 5.67
C PHE A 329 8.04 -5.92 5.33
N ASN A 330 6.84 -5.53 5.80
CA ASN A 330 5.58 -6.24 5.70
C ASN A 330 5.21 -6.74 4.28
N CYS A 331 4.19 -7.60 4.19
CA CYS A 331 3.71 -8.31 3.00
C CYS A 331 4.62 -9.44 2.47
N THR A 332 5.69 -9.79 3.20
CA THR A 332 6.39 -11.06 3.01
C THR A 332 5.73 -12.13 3.87
N ILE A 333 4.86 -12.95 3.29
CA ILE A 333 4.05 -13.92 4.06
C ILE A 333 4.88 -15.13 4.54
N PRO A 334 4.66 -15.66 5.77
CA PRO A 334 5.45 -16.78 6.30
C PRO A 334 5.39 -18.07 5.48
N GLY A 335 4.34 -18.29 4.67
CA GLY A 335 4.24 -19.47 3.82
C GLY A 335 5.39 -19.61 2.80
N ILE A 336 6.05 -18.48 2.47
CA ILE A 336 7.22 -18.43 1.61
C ILE A 336 8.36 -19.32 2.10
N GLU A 337 8.47 -19.52 3.42
CA GLU A 337 9.58 -20.25 4.04
C GLU A 337 9.65 -21.70 3.54
N GLU A 338 8.48 -22.34 3.39
CA GLU A 338 8.38 -23.73 2.93
C GLU A 338 8.68 -23.85 1.43
N VAL A 339 8.19 -22.90 0.63
CA VAL A 339 8.45 -22.86 -0.82
C VAL A 339 9.96 -22.68 -1.07
N CYS A 340 10.60 -21.74 -0.35
CA CYS A 340 12.03 -21.50 -0.44
C CYS A 340 12.85 -22.73 -0.01
N ASN A 341 12.48 -23.41 1.08
CA ASN A 341 13.16 -24.64 1.50
C ASN A 341 13.11 -25.74 0.43
N LYS A 342 11.94 -25.98 -0.15
CA LYS A 342 11.76 -27.01 -1.19
C LYS A 342 12.56 -26.72 -2.46
N LEU A 343 12.69 -25.44 -2.82
CA LEU A 343 13.36 -25.00 -4.05
C LEU A 343 14.78 -24.48 -3.83
N LEU A 344 15.34 -24.72 -2.63
CA LEU A 344 16.69 -24.33 -2.22
C LEU A 344 16.97 -22.82 -2.43
N VAL A 345 15.92 -21.99 -2.35
CA VAL A 345 16.02 -20.53 -2.48
C VAL A 345 16.46 -19.96 -1.13
N LYS A 346 17.55 -19.19 -1.13
CA LYS A 346 18.01 -18.51 0.07
C LYS A 346 17.13 -17.29 0.37
N GLN A 347 17.06 -16.93 1.64
CA GLN A 347 16.30 -15.76 2.10
C GLN A 347 17.18 -14.89 3.00
N VAL A 348 17.12 -13.58 2.76
CA VAL A 348 17.79 -12.55 3.55
C VAL A 348 16.74 -11.54 4.01
N CYS A 349 16.70 -11.28 5.31
CA CYS A 349 15.95 -10.17 5.88
C CYS A 349 16.93 -9.04 6.20
N ILE A 350 16.58 -7.80 5.86
CA ILE A 350 17.41 -6.62 6.18
C ILE A 350 16.79 -5.68 7.22
N ASP A 351 15.59 -5.99 7.71
CA ASP A 351 15.00 -5.39 8.92
C ASP A 351 14.59 -6.53 9.86
N ASP A 352 14.77 -6.33 11.17
CA ASP A 352 14.45 -7.34 12.18
C ASP A 352 12.94 -7.49 12.40
N VAL A 353 12.14 -6.45 12.13
CA VAL A 353 10.68 -6.51 12.24
C VAL A 353 10.05 -7.47 11.22
N ALA A 354 10.76 -7.78 10.14
CA ALA A 354 10.31 -8.70 9.08
C ALA A 354 10.95 -10.10 9.14
N LYS A 355 11.78 -10.40 10.16
CA LYS A 355 12.60 -11.62 10.22
C LYS A 355 11.78 -12.91 10.02
N LYS A 356 12.17 -13.70 9.01
CA LYS A 356 11.64 -15.06 8.76
C LYS A 356 12.44 -16.11 9.50
N LYS A 357 11.80 -17.20 9.94
CA LYS A 357 12.41 -18.24 10.79
C LYS A 357 13.67 -18.84 10.14
N ASN A 358 13.61 -19.13 8.84
CA ASN A 358 14.70 -19.75 8.06
C ASN A 358 15.53 -18.76 7.21
N ALA A 359 15.31 -17.44 7.34
CA ALA A 359 16.12 -16.45 6.65
C ALA A 359 17.35 -16.03 7.46
N GLN A 360 18.41 -15.57 6.80
CA GLN A 360 19.48 -14.82 7.45
C GLN A 360 18.99 -13.41 7.79
N LEU A 361 19.38 -12.85 8.94
CA LEU A 361 19.19 -11.43 9.23
C LEU A 361 20.50 -10.70 8.99
N ILE A 362 20.47 -9.68 8.14
CA ILE A 362 21.57 -8.74 7.91
C ILE A 362 21.01 -7.34 8.16
N PRO A 363 20.98 -6.85 9.42
CA PRO A 363 20.31 -5.59 9.73
C PRO A 363 20.89 -4.45 8.91
N TYR A 364 20.03 -3.78 8.14
CA TYR A 364 20.41 -2.64 7.36
C TYR A 364 20.73 -1.46 8.27
N THR A 365 21.90 -0.89 8.05
CA THR A 365 22.20 0.47 8.45
C THR A 365 22.67 1.23 7.22
N TYR A 366 22.58 2.55 7.27
CA TYR A 366 23.13 3.35 6.20
C TYR A 366 24.63 3.05 5.99
N ASP A 367 25.40 2.99 7.08
CA ASP A 367 26.85 2.79 7.05
C ASP A 367 27.29 1.43 6.47
N ASN A 368 26.43 0.40 6.50
CA ASN A 368 26.77 -0.94 6.04
C ASN A 368 26.16 -1.29 4.66
N GLY A 369 25.40 -0.38 4.03
CA GLY A 369 24.64 -0.67 2.81
C GLY A 369 25.44 -1.30 1.68
N ARG A 370 26.66 -0.82 1.41
CA ARG A 370 27.57 -1.42 0.41
C ARG A 370 28.03 -2.83 0.77
N ALA A 371 28.35 -3.07 2.04
CA ALA A 371 28.73 -4.40 2.52
C ALA A 371 27.56 -5.38 2.41
N ILE A 372 26.34 -4.93 2.72
CA ILE A 372 25.11 -5.72 2.56
C ILE A 372 24.89 -6.08 1.09
N ALA A 373 25.03 -5.12 0.17
CA ALA A 373 24.86 -5.37 -1.25
C ALA A 373 25.81 -6.44 -1.77
N ARG A 374 27.08 -6.39 -1.36
CA ARG A 374 28.05 -7.43 -1.71
C ARG A 374 27.69 -8.80 -1.15
N GLN A 375 27.29 -8.87 0.10
CA GLN A 375 26.85 -10.12 0.71
C GLN A 375 25.60 -10.69 0.01
N ILE A 376 24.64 -9.84 -0.36
CA ILE A 376 23.45 -10.24 -1.13
C ILE A 376 23.85 -10.82 -2.50
N ALA A 377 24.78 -10.18 -3.21
CA ALA A 377 25.26 -10.67 -4.50
C ALA A 377 25.94 -12.05 -4.38
N GLU A 378 26.79 -12.22 -3.37
CA GLU A 378 27.50 -13.48 -3.10
C GLU A 378 26.52 -14.61 -2.71
N GLU A 379 25.53 -14.32 -1.85
CA GLU A 379 24.49 -15.28 -1.46
C GLU A 379 23.60 -15.68 -2.65
N ALA A 380 23.23 -14.71 -3.50
CA ALA A 380 22.43 -14.95 -4.70
C ALA A 380 23.19 -15.79 -5.74
N ALA A 381 24.46 -15.46 -6.01
CA ALA A 381 25.30 -16.23 -6.93
C ALA A 381 25.54 -17.66 -6.43
N GLY A 382 25.76 -17.83 -5.13
CA GLY A 382 25.86 -19.14 -4.50
C GLY A 382 24.57 -19.96 -4.63
N SER A 383 23.42 -19.34 -4.39
CA SER A 383 22.11 -20.00 -4.55
C SER A 383 21.84 -20.37 -6.00
N PHE A 384 22.08 -19.46 -6.97
CA PHE A 384 21.96 -19.74 -8.40
C PHE A 384 22.76 -20.98 -8.80
N LYS A 385 24.05 -21.02 -8.45
CA LYS A 385 24.95 -22.15 -8.78
C LYS A 385 24.47 -23.48 -8.22
N GLU A 386 23.96 -23.49 -7.00
CA GLU A 386 23.46 -24.71 -6.37
C GLU A 386 22.15 -25.17 -7.01
N ARG A 387 21.22 -24.23 -7.23
CA ARG A 387 19.88 -24.53 -7.76
C ARG A 387 19.92 -25.03 -9.20
N ARG A 388 20.81 -24.50 -10.04
CA ARG A 388 20.96 -24.95 -11.45
C ARG A 388 21.43 -26.41 -11.57
N LYS A 389 21.84 -27.08 -10.49
CA LYS A 389 22.19 -28.52 -10.50
C LYS A 389 20.99 -29.46 -10.44
N GLY A 390 19.82 -29.01 -10.00
CA GLY A 390 18.70 -29.93 -9.72
C GLY A 390 17.32 -29.32 -9.54
N VAL A 391 17.18 -27.99 -9.55
CA VAL A 391 15.87 -27.33 -9.54
C VAL A 391 15.45 -27.09 -10.98
N ASN A 392 14.31 -27.67 -11.38
CA ASN A 392 13.70 -27.41 -12.67
C ASN A 392 13.09 -26.00 -12.68
N ILE A 393 13.26 -25.29 -13.79
CA ILE A 393 12.64 -23.98 -14.01
C ILE A 393 11.42 -24.19 -14.89
N ASP A 394 10.25 -23.85 -14.37
CA ASP A 394 8.98 -23.88 -15.09
C ASP A 394 8.30 -22.51 -15.00
N LEU A 395 8.58 -21.67 -16.00
CA LEU A 395 8.08 -20.30 -16.06
C LEU A 395 6.96 -20.22 -17.10
N PRO A 396 5.69 -20.01 -16.69
CA PRO A 396 4.58 -19.86 -17.63
C PRO A 396 4.63 -18.52 -18.35
N GLU A 397 4.02 -18.46 -19.54
CA GLU A 397 3.75 -17.19 -20.22
C GLU A 397 2.71 -16.40 -19.42
N HIS A 398 3.15 -15.34 -18.74
CA HIS A 398 2.32 -14.57 -17.83
C HIS A 398 2.80 -13.12 -17.75
N GLY A 399 1.86 -12.18 -17.86
CA GLY A 399 2.11 -10.76 -17.69
C GLY A 399 1.92 -9.95 -18.98
N TYR A 400 2.36 -8.69 -18.92
CA TYR A 400 2.27 -7.73 -20.02
C TYR A 400 3.55 -6.91 -20.10
N ASP A 401 4.02 -6.67 -21.32
CA ASP A 401 5.26 -5.94 -21.57
C ASP A 401 5.05 -4.43 -21.73
N ASN A 402 3.79 -3.99 -21.81
CA ASN A 402 3.38 -2.63 -22.14
C ASN A 402 2.46 -1.97 -21.08
N SER A 403 2.61 -2.34 -19.80
CA SER A 403 1.87 -1.70 -18.71
C SER A 403 2.33 -0.25 -18.52
N LEU A 404 1.41 0.71 -18.42
CA LEU A 404 1.73 2.12 -18.17
C LEU A 404 1.71 2.40 -16.67
N THR A 405 2.86 2.79 -16.12
CA THR A 405 3.08 2.92 -14.67
C THR A 405 3.78 4.23 -14.31
N GLY A 406 4.00 4.44 -13.01
CA GLY A 406 4.71 5.62 -12.51
C GLY A 406 3.88 6.90 -12.49
N PHE A 407 2.55 6.83 -12.47
CA PHE A 407 1.73 8.03 -12.26
C PHE A 407 1.95 8.59 -10.84
N SER A 408 2.08 9.91 -10.75
CA SER A 408 2.13 10.67 -9.50
C SER A 408 1.28 11.92 -9.61
N GLU A 409 1.01 12.54 -8.47
CA GLU A 409 0.33 13.83 -8.38
C GLU A 409 1.06 14.94 -9.16
N LYS A 410 2.39 14.89 -9.26
CA LYS A 410 3.16 15.90 -9.97
C LYS A 410 3.21 15.62 -11.46
N ASN A 411 3.52 14.39 -11.87
CA ASN A 411 3.68 14.09 -13.29
C ASN A 411 2.32 13.99 -14.01
N LEU A 412 1.23 13.63 -13.34
CA LEU A 412 -0.13 13.73 -13.89
C LEU A 412 -0.49 15.19 -14.15
N ARG A 413 -0.16 16.08 -13.21
CA ARG A 413 -0.34 17.53 -13.40
C ARG A 413 0.47 18.04 -14.59
N SER A 414 1.73 17.62 -14.72
CA SER A 414 2.58 17.97 -15.87
C SER A 414 2.04 17.43 -17.19
N PHE A 415 1.58 16.17 -17.21
CA PHE A 415 0.94 15.54 -18.37
C PHE A 415 -0.32 16.29 -18.82
N LEU A 416 -1.08 16.85 -17.87
CA LEU A 416 -2.25 17.69 -18.12
C LEU A 416 -1.89 19.16 -18.44
N GLY A 417 -0.63 19.48 -18.73
CA GLY A 417 -0.21 20.84 -19.11
C GLY A 417 0.06 21.78 -17.93
N GLY A 418 0.38 21.24 -16.76
CA GLY A 418 0.82 22.00 -15.59
C GLY A 418 -0.28 22.37 -14.59
N ASN A 419 -1.51 21.90 -14.80
CA ASN A 419 -2.62 22.03 -13.84
C ASN A 419 -3.66 20.91 -14.04
N TYR A 420 -4.67 20.86 -13.16
CA TYR A 420 -5.72 19.84 -13.19
C TYR A 420 -7.01 20.27 -13.92
N GLU A 421 -7.03 21.47 -14.52
CA GLU A 421 -8.21 21.99 -15.22
C GLU A 421 -8.67 21.10 -16.38
N PRO A 422 -7.77 20.48 -17.20
CA PRO A 422 -8.23 19.57 -18.24
C PRO A 422 -8.97 18.35 -17.72
N LEU A 423 -8.52 17.77 -16.60
CA LEU A 423 -9.23 16.66 -15.95
C LEU A 423 -10.58 17.12 -15.38
N LEU A 424 -10.60 18.28 -14.71
CA LEU A 424 -11.85 18.86 -14.20
C LEU A 424 -12.85 19.13 -15.33
N LYS A 425 -12.39 19.64 -16.46
CA LYS A 425 -13.22 19.88 -17.64
C LYS A 425 -13.84 18.57 -18.16
N LEU A 426 -13.05 17.50 -18.28
CA LEU A 426 -13.56 16.18 -18.65
C LEU A 426 -14.61 15.67 -17.66
N ILE A 427 -14.42 15.95 -16.37
CA ILE A 427 -15.39 15.62 -15.32
C ILE A 427 -16.68 16.43 -15.49
N THR A 428 -16.57 17.75 -15.62
CA THR A 428 -17.71 18.65 -15.80
C THR A 428 -18.51 18.35 -17.07
N GLU A 429 -17.84 18.03 -18.18
CA GLU A 429 -18.49 17.63 -19.45
C GLU A 429 -19.16 16.25 -19.38
N GLY A 430 -18.91 15.48 -18.32
CA GLY A 430 -19.43 14.12 -18.16
C GLY A 430 -18.72 13.08 -19.01
N LYS A 431 -17.63 13.44 -19.69
CA LYS A 431 -16.77 12.49 -20.41
C LYS A 431 -16.08 11.52 -19.46
N ILE A 432 -15.76 12.02 -18.27
CA ILE A 432 -15.42 11.23 -17.09
C ILE A 432 -16.51 11.53 -16.06
N LYS A 433 -17.30 10.53 -15.65
CA LYS A 433 -18.41 10.79 -14.71
C LYS A 433 -17.90 11.07 -13.30
N GLY A 434 -16.81 10.46 -12.92
CA GLY A 434 -16.14 10.66 -11.64
C GLY A 434 -14.83 9.89 -11.60
N VAL A 435 -14.19 9.91 -10.43
CA VAL A 435 -12.94 9.19 -10.22
C VAL A 435 -13.12 8.24 -9.04
N ALA A 436 -12.69 6.99 -9.21
CA ALA A 436 -12.68 6.00 -8.15
C ALA A 436 -11.23 5.65 -7.79
N ALA A 437 -10.90 5.68 -6.51
CA ALA A 437 -9.66 5.08 -6.02
C ALA A 437 -9.92 3.62 -5.63
N ILE A 438 -9.34 2.67 -6.34
CA ILE A 438 -9.38 1.25 -5.98
C ILE A 438 -8.00 0.87 -5.43
N VAL A 439 -7.94 0.67 -4.12
CA VAL A 439 -6.67 0.61 -3.37
C VAL A 439 -6.64 -0.59 -2.40
N GLY A 440 -5.48 -0.82 -1.81
CA GLY A 440 -5.31 -1.77 -0.72
C GLY A 440 -4.73 -3.11 -1.16
N CYS A 441 -5.07 -4.15 -0.41
CA CYS A 441 -4.50 -5.48 -0.54
C CYS A 441 -5.23 -6.35 -1.60
N SER A 442 -4.79 -7.59 -1.74
CA SER A 442 -5.62 -8.69 -2.21
C SER A 442 -6.12 -9.50 -1.01
N ASN A 443 -7.22 -10.25 -1.14
CA ASN A 443 -7.78 -11.09 -0.08
C ASN A 443 -8.45 -12.33 -0.67
N LEU A 444 -7.92 -13.49 -0.33
CA LEU A 444 -8.38 -14.78 -0.85
C LEU A 444 -9.79 -15.18 -0.38
N THR A 445 -10.27 -14.63 0.74
CA THR A 445 -11.59 -14.95 1.31
C THR A 445 -12.69 -14.03 0.81
N ALA A 446 -12.34 -12.89 0.19
CA ALA A 446 -13.26 -11.92 -0.39
C ALA A 446 -13.54 -12.25 -1.87
N GLY A 447 -13.97 -13.48 -2.14
CA GLY A 447 -14.30 -13.95 -3.50
C GLY A 447 -13.13 -14.54 -4.30
N GLY A 448 -11.92 -14.59 -3.75
CA GLY A 448 -10.71 -15.13 -4.38
C GLY A 448 -9.70 -14.04 -4.77
N HIS A 449 -8.47 -14.42 -5.09
CA HIS A 449 -7.36 -13.51 -5.42
C HIS A 449 -7.72 -12.53 -6.55
N ASP A 450 -7.84 -11.24 -6.22
CA ASP A 450 -8.15 -10.13 -7.12
C ASP A 450 -9.48 -10.23 -7.91
N VAL A 451 -10.34 -11.20 -7.58
CA VAL A 451 -11.62 -11.44 -8.27
C VAL A 451 -12.58 -10.26 -8.09
N PHE A 452 -12.72 -9.78 -6.86
CA PHE A 452 -13.59 -8.64 -6.61
C PHE A 452 -12.99 -7.36 -7.18
N THR A 453 -11.68 -7.15 -6.97
CA THR A 453 -10.93 -6.00 -7.48
C THR A 453 -11.11 -5.81 -8.99
N THR A 454 -10.88 -6.86 -9.76
CA THR A 454 -10.99 -6.83 -11.24
C THR A 454 -12.44 -6.67 -11.68
N GLY A 455 -13.38 -7.38 -11.05
CA GLY A 455 -14.81 -7.27 -11.33
C GLY A 455 -15.33 -5.86 -11.10
N LEU A 456 -15.04 -5.26 -9.94
CA LEU A 456 -15.46 -3.90 -9.60
C LEU A 456 -14.84 -2.87 -10.55
N THR A 457 -13.54 -2.99 -10.82
CA THR A 457 -12.84 -2.08 -11.74
C THR A 457 -13.48 -2.08 -13.12
N LYS A 458 -13.80 -3.27 -13.65
CA LYS A 458 -14.47 -3.43 -14.94
C LYS A 458 -15.83 -2.73 -14.99
N GLU A 459 -16.65 -2.88 -13.95
CA GLU A 459 -17.96 -2.21 -13.91
C GLU A 459 -17.83 -0.69 -13.83
N LEU A 460 -16.85 -0.16 -13.10
CA LEU A 460 -16.65 1.29 -12.98
C LEU A 460 -16.17 1.91 -14.30
N ILE A 461 -15.13 1.35 -14.94
CA ILE A 461 -14.61 1.91 -16.20
C ILE A 461 -15.63 1.81 -17.34
N LYS A 462 -16.44 0.75 -17.38
CA LYS A 462 -17.56 0.60 -18.32
C LYS A 462 -18.61 1.71 -18.17
N ASN A 463 -18.70 2.30 -16.99
CA ASN A 463 -19.61 3.40 -16.68
C ASN A 463 -18.94 4.79 -16.77
N ASP A 464 -17.83 4.92 -17.50
CA ASP A 464 -17.07 6.16 -17.71
C ASP A 464 -16.45 6.75 -16.42
N ILE A 465 -16.10 5.91 -15.45
CA ILE A 465 -15.40 6.32 -14.23
C ILE A 465 -13.91 6.02 -14.39
N LEU A 466 -13.07 7.06 -14.26
CA LEU A 466 -11.62 6.89 -14.26
C LEU A 466 -11.20 6.22 -12.95
N VAL A 467 -10.36 5.18 -13.04
CA VAL A 467 -9.86 4.49 -11.86
C VAL A 467 -8.41 4.90 -11.59
N LEU A 468 -8.11 5.30 -10.36
CA LEU A 468 -6.76 5.45 -9.85
C LEU A 468 -6.50 4.29 -8.88
N SER A 469 -5.37 3.60 -9.01
CA SER A 469 -5.07 2.45 -8.17
C SER A 469 -3.71 2.60 -7.48
N ALA A 470 -3.62 2.07 -6.25
CA ALA A 470 -2.38 1.96 -5.49
C ALA A 470 -2.36 0.66 -4.68
N GLY A 471 -1.15 0.18 -4.35
CA GLY A 471 -0.93 -1.03 -3.55
C GLY A 471 -1.11 -2.33 -4.34
N CYS A 472 -1.36 -3.43 -3.62
CA CYS A 472 -1.51 -4.76 -4.24
C CYS A 472 -2.62 -4.81 -5.29
N THR A 473 -3.65 -3.97 -5.16
CA THR A 473 -4.69 -3.81 -6.18
C THR A 473 -4.09 -3.43 -7.54
N SER A 474 -3.14 -2.49 -7.58
CA SER A 474 -2.50 -2.08 -8.84
C SER A 474 -1.76 -3.24 -9.49
N SER A 475 -1.06 -4.05 -8.70
CA SER A 475 -0.38 -5.24 -9.21
C SER A 475 -1.35 -6.27 -9.80
N GLY A 476 -2.45 -6.57 -9.11
CA GLY A 476 -3.48 -7.49 -9.61
C GLY A 476 -4.14 -6.99 -10.90
N LEU A 477 -4.40 -5.68 -10.99
CA LEU A 477 -4.94 -5.03 -12.18
C LEU A 477 -3.94 -5.01 -13.34
N ALA A 478 -2.65 -4.81 -13.06
CA ALA A 478 -1.58 -4.87 -14.06
C ALA A 478 -1.43 -6.28 -14.64
N ASN A 479 -1.35 -7.31 -13.78
CA ASN A 479 -1.26 -8.72 -14.20
C ASN A 479 -2.51 -9.22 -14.95
N THR A 480 -3.63 -8.49 -14.87
CA THR A 480 -4.86 -8.78 -15.61
C THR A 480 -5.11 -7.83 -16.79
N GLY A 481 -4.13 -6.98 -17.12
CA GLY A 481 -4.11 -6.18 -18.35
C GLY A 481 -4.86 -4.85 -18.28
N PHE A 482 -5.36 -4.42 -17.11
CA PHE A 482 -6.13 -3.17 -16.99
C PHE A 482 -5.29 -1.89 -17.14
N MET A 483 -3.97 -2.01 -17.05
CA MET A 483 -3.03 -0.89 -17.08
C MET A 483 -2.28 -0.76 -18.41
N THR A 484 -2.65 -1.55 -19.43
CA THR A 484 -2.15 -1.35 -20.80
C THR A 484 -3.07 -0.38 -21.56
N PRO A 485 -2.55 0.39 -22.54
CA PRO A 485 -3.40 1.30 -23.33
C PRO A 485 -4.61 0.61 -24.00
N GLU A 486 -4.47 -0.67 -24.38
CA GLU A 486 -5.55 -1.47 -25.00
C GLU A 486 -6.75 -1.68 -24.06
N ALA A 487 -6.55 -1.57 -22.74
CA ALA A 487 -7.63 -1.66 -21.76
C ALA A 487 -8.70 -0.56 -21.93
N ALA A 488 -8.42 0.50 -22.71
CA ALA A 488 -9.42 1.49 -23.10
C ALA A 488 -10.67 0.86 -23.74
N GLU A 489 -10.53 -0.28 -24.42
CA GLU A 489 -11.66 -1.02 -25.00
C GLU A 489 -12.65 -1.59 -23.97
N LEU A 490 -12.21 -1.72 -22.71
CA LEU A 490 -13.06 -2.16 -21.60
C LEU A 490 -13.92 -1.02 -21.04
N ALA A 491 -13.57 0.23 -21.34
CA ALA A 491 -14.25 1.42 -20.83
C ALA A 491 -15.52 1.74 -21.63
N GLY A 492 -16.40 2.53 -21.00
CA GLY A 492 -17.55 3.16 -21.68
C GLY A 492 -17.10 4.11 -22.78
N ASP A 493 -18.00 4.45 -23.70
CA ASP A 493 -17.66 5.18 -24.93
C ASP A 493 -16.95 6.51 -24.67
N ASN A 494 -17.32 7.22 -23.61
CA ASN A 494 -16.73 8.52 -23.31
C ASN A 494 -15.32 8.39 -22.76
N LEU A 495 -15.14 7.54 -21.74
CA LEU A 495 -13.82 7.32 -21.14
C LEU A 495 -12.87 6.65 -22.14
N ARG A 496 -13.37 5.72 -22.96
CA ARG A 496 -12.61 5.10 -24.05
C ARG A 496 -12.04 6.14 -25.01
N GLN A 497 -12.85 7.09 -25.47
CA GLN A 497 -12.40 8.14 -26.39
C GLN A 497 -11.28 8.98 -25.77
N VAL A 498 -11.42 9.35 -24.48
CA VAL A 498 -10.39 10.08 -23.74
C VAL A 498 -9.10 9.27 -23.68
N CYS A 499 -9.18 8.02 -23.21
CA CYS A 499 -8.05 7.11 -23.08
C CYS A 499 -7.31 6.88 -24.40
N GLN A 500 -8.03 6.59 -25.50
CA GLN A 500 -7.43 6.40 -26.83
C GLN A 500 -6.78 7.68 -27.36
N SER A 501 -7.40 8.85 -27.15
CA SER A 501 -6.84 10.13 -27.61
C SER A 501 -5.54 10.52 -26.91
N LEU A 502 -5.38 10.07 -25.66
CA LEU A 502 -4.21 10.36 -24.82
C LEU A 502 -3.22 9.18 -24.78
N ASN A 503 -3.55 8.05 -25.40
CA ASN A 503 -2.80 6.80 -25.33
C ASN A 503 -2.51 6.35 -23.88
N ILE A 504 -3.54 6.40 -23.01
CA ILE A 504 -3.48 5.99 -21.60
C ILE A 504 -4.52 4.90 -21.29
N PRO A 505 -4.28 4.04 -20.29
CA PRO A 505 -5.30 3.11 -19.79
C PRO A 505 -6.43 3.85 -19.03
N PRO A 506 -7.61 3.22 -18.85
CA PRO A 506 -8.67 3.75 -17.97
C PRO A 506 -8.39 3.53 -16.48
N VAL A 507 -7.30 2.82 -16.15
CA VAL A 507 -6.79 2.55 -14.80
C VAL A 507 -5.37 3.09 -14.68
N LEU A 508 -5.16 4.12 -13.86
CA LEU A 508 -3.86 4.74 -13.66
C LEU A 508 -3.15 4.16 -12.44
N ASN A 509 -1.92 3.69 -12.61
CA ASN A 509 -1.11 3.05 -11.57
C ASN A 509 -0.30 4.09 -10.77
N PHE A 510 -0.70 4.34 -9.52
CA PHE A 510 -0.02 5.22 -8.56
C PHE A 510 0.98 4.45 -7.65
N GLY A 511 1.26 3.20 -7.98
CA GLY A 511 2.36 2.43 -7.39
C GLY A 511 2.02 1.77 -6.04
N PRO A 512 2.89 1.87 -5.02
CA PRO A 512 2.75 1.15 -3.75
C PRO A 512 1.56 1.63 -2.89
N CYS A 513 1.26 0.96 -1.78
CA CYS A 513 0.26 1.45 -0.80
C CYS A 513 0.54 2.89 -0.33
N LEU A 514 1.83 3.28 -0.25
CA LEU A 514 2.26 4.65 0.04
C LEU A 514 1.67 5.67 -0.95
N GLY A 515 1.42 5.26 -2.19
CA GLY A 515 0.79 6.06 -3.24
C GLY A 515 -0.62 6.53 -2.91
N ILE A 516 -1.28 5.98 -1.88
CA ILE A 516 -2.54 6.54 -1.35
C ILE A 516 -2.37 8.02 -0.93
N GLY A 517 -1.19 8.41 -0.42
CA GLY A 517 -0.89 9.82 -0.14
C GLY A 517 -0.91 10.69 -1.40
N ARG A 518 -0.43 10.17 -2.54
CA ARG A 518 -0.50 10.87 -3.83
C ARG A 518 -1.92 10.98 -4.36
N LEU A 519 -2.75 9.96 -4.13
CA LEU A 519 -4.17 10.00 -4.47
C LEU A 519 -4.91 11.08 -3.66
N GLU A 520 -4.56 11.26 -2.38
CA GLU A 520 -5.05 12.37 -1.57
C GLU A 520 -4.61 13.72 -2.19
N GLU A 521 -3.34 13.88 -2.56
CA GLU A 521 -2.85 15.12 -3.19
C GLU A 521 -3.60 15.44 -4.50
N VAL A 522 -3.90 14.45 -5.34
CA VAL A 522 -4.74 14.64 -6.53
C VAL A 522 -6.15 15.09 -6.13
N ALA A 523 -6.77 14.44 -5.14
CA ALA A 523 -8.10 14.81 -4.68
C ALA A 523 -8.14 16.24 -4.09
N VAL A 524 -7.11 16.62 -3.33
CA VAL A 524 -6.93 17.97 -2.78
C VAL A 524 -6.74 19.00 -3.89
N ALA A 525 -5.96 18.69 -4.93
CA ALA A 525 -5.76 19.59 -6.05
C ALA A 525 -7.07 19.84 -6.82
N LEU A 526 -7.87 18.79 -7.05
CA LEU A 526 -9.19 18.90 -7.68
C LEU A 526 -10.17 19.71 -6.81
N ALA A 527 -10.22 19.45 -5.50
CA ALA A 527 -11.08 20.17 -4.57
C ALA A 527 -10.70 21.65 -4.47
N SER A 528 -9.40 21.94 -4.40
CA SER A 528 -8.86 23.29 -4.33
C SER A 528 -9.20 24.10 -5.57
N ALA A 529 -9.04 23.52 -6.75
CA ALA A 529 -9.38 24.18 -8.02
C ALA A 529 -10.88 24.49 -8.15
N LEU A 530 -11.75 23.69 -7.51
CA LEU A 530 -13.20 23.96 -7.42
C LEU A 530 -13.59 24.81 -6.19
N SER A 531 -12.63 25.13 -5.31
CA SER A 531 -12.88 25.81 -4.02
C SER A 531 -13.94 25.09 -3.16
N VAL A 532 -13.91 23.76 -3.15
CA VAL A 532 -14.82 22.90 -2.37
C VAL A 532 -14.02 22.01 -1.42
N ASP A 533 -14.74 21.31 -0.55
CA ASP A 533 -14.15 20.28 0.31
C ASP A 533 -14.14 18.90 -0.37
N LEU A 534 -13.29 17.97 0.11
CA LEU A 534 -13.14 16.62 -0.45
C LEU A 534 -14.46 15.83 -0.54
N PRO A 535 -15.35 15.82 0.48
CA PRO A 535 -16.59 15.05 0.43
C PRO A 535 -17.60 15.55 -0.62
N GLN A 536 -17.35 16.72 -1.23
CA GLN A 536 -18.21 17.30 -2.26
C GLN A 536 -17.84 16.82 -3.67
N LEU A 537 -16.62 16.32 -3.87
CA LEU A 537 -16.17 15.86 -5.17
C LEU A 537 -16.89 14.56 -5.59
N PRO A 538 -17.04 14.30 -6.91
CA PRO A 538 -17.53 13.03 -7.44
C PRO A 538 -16.45 11.94 -7.34
N LEU A 539 -16.03 11.65 -6.10
CA LEU A 539 -15.00 10.68 -5.75
C LEU A 539 -15.57 9.56 -4.87
N VAL A 540 -15.07 8.36 -5.08
CA VAL A 540 -15.33 7.20 -4.22
C VAL A 540 -14.04 6.44 -3.97
N LEU A 541 -13.92 5.86 -2.77
CA LEU A 541 -12.81 4.98 -2.42
C LEU A 541 -13.33 3.56 -2.26
N SER A 542 -12.52 2.59 -2.66
CA SER A 542 -12.82 1.18 -2.44
C SER A 542 -11.54 0.42 -2.12
N ALA A 543 -11.56 -0.28 -0.99
CA ALA A 543 -10.59 -1.32 -0.66
C ALA A 543 -11.32 -2.67 -0.66
N PRO A 544 -11.71 -3.17 -1.85
CA PRO A 544 -12.66 -4.27 -1.97
C PRO A 544 -12.13 -5.53 -1.29
N GLN A 545 -10.83 -5.76 -1.35
CA GLN A 545 -10.16 -6.95 -0.84
C GLN A 545 -9.08 -6.58 0.18
N TRP A 546 -9.40 -5.64 1.08
CA TRP A 546 -8.55 -5.31 2.22
C TRP A 546 -8.16 -6.58 3.01
N LEU A 547 -6.97 -6.58 3.59
CA LEU A 547 -6.39 -7.77 4.23
C LEU A 547 -5.88 -7.50 5.64
N GLU A 548 -5.06 -6.46 5.79
CA GLU A 548 -4.23 -6.28 6.96
C GLU A 548 -4.52 -4.97 7.72
N GLU A 549 -3.89 -4.82 8.88
CA GLU A 549 -4.09 -3.71 9.80
C GLU A 549 -3.75 -2.35 9.17
N GLN A 550 -2.77 -2.29 8.26
CA GLN A 550 -2.46 -1.08 7.48
C GLN A 550 -3.69 -0.57 6.72
N ALA A 551 -4.47 -1.45 6.09
CA ALA A 551 -5.67 -1.06 5.37
C ALA A 551 -6.77 -0.49 6.29
N LEU A 552 -6.78 -0.86 7.58
CA LEU A 552 -7.69 -0.25 8.57
C LEU A 552 -7.22 1.15 8.98
N ALA A 553 -5.90 1.39 9.03
CA ALA A 553 -5.34 2.72 9.24
C ALA A 553 -5.62 3.64 8.04
N ASP A 554 -5.41 3.15 6.81
CA ASP A 554 -5.77 3.84 5.58
C ASP A 554 -7.28 4.14 5.52
N GLY A 555 -8.11 3.16 5.89
CA GLY A 555 -9.55 3.34 5.98
C GLY A 555 -9.95 4.40 7.01
N SER A 556 -9.26 4.44 8.15
CA SER A 556 -9.47 5.49 9.17
C SER A 556 -9.07 6.87 8.65
N PHE A 557 -8.03 6.96 7.83
CA PHE A 557 -7.64 8.19 7.14
C PHE A 557 -8.71 8.63 6.14
N ALA A 558 -9.20 7.72 5.29
CA ALA A 558 -10.31 7.99 4.36
C ALA A 558 -11.56 8.54 5.08
N LEU A 559 -11.91 7.95 6.22
CA LEU A 559 -13.03 8.43 7.04
C LEU A 559 -12.77 9.81 7.64
N ALA A 560 -11.52 10.10 8.06
CA ALA A 560 -11.12 11.42 8.55
C ALA A 560 -11.12 12.48 7.43
N LEU A 561 -10.76 12.11 6.20
CA LEU A 561 -10.89 12.94 5.00
C LEU A 561 -12.35 13.14 4.59
N GLY A 562 -13.28 12.39 5.17
CA GLY A 562 -14.70 12.50 4.90
C GLY A 562 -15.13 11.83 3.59
N LEU A 563 -14.39 10.83 3.14
CA LEU A 563 -14.65 10.13 1.89
C LEU A 563 -15.45 8.84 2.13
N PRO A 564 -16.37 8.47 1.22
CA PRO A 564 -17.04 7.18 1.26
C PRO A 564 -16.06 6.06 0.91
N LEU A 565 -15.97 5.04 1.77
CA LEU A 565 -15.07 3.91 1.63
C LEU A 565 -15.83 2.59 1.50
N HIS A 566 -15.75 1.96 0.34
CA HIS A 566 -16.31 0.64 0.09
C HIS A 566 -15.35 -0.50 0.48
N LEU A 567 -15.89 -1.54 1.12
CA LEU A 567 -15.23 -2.79 1.48
C LEU A 567 -16.14 -3.97 1.10
N ALA A 568 -15.60 -5.03 0.46
CA ALA A 568 -16.43 -6.20 0.16
C ALA A 568 -16.74 -7.04 1.40
N GLN A 569 -15.89 -6.95 2.43
CA GLN A 569 -16.08 -7.59 3.72
C GLN A 569 -15.99 -6.54 4.83
N PRO A 570 -16.83 -6.61 5.87
CA PRO A 570 -16.75 -5.68 6.97
C PRO A 570 -15.45 -5.92 7.77
N PRO A 571 -14.88 -4.88 8.41
CA PRO A 571 -13.95 -5.08 9.51
C PRO A 571 -14.59 -5.93 10.62
N PHE A 572 -13.79 -6.39 11.58
CA PHE A 572 -14.26 -7.22 12.69
C PHE A 572 -15.07 -6.40 13.73
N ILE A 573 -16.15 -5.76 13.30
CA ILE A 573 -16.95 -4.79 14.05
C ILE A 573 -18.43 -5.15 14.19
N THR A 574 -18.91 -6.14 13.43
CA THR A 574 -20.34 -6.42 13.26
C THR A 574 -21.02 -6.95 14.53
N GLY A 575 -20.27 -7.37 15.54
CA GLY A 575 -20.80 -7.75 16.84
C GLY A 575 -21.22 -6.59 17.73
N SER A 576 -20.88 -5.35 17.38
CA SER A 576 -21.39 -4.14 18.04
C SER A 576 -22.26 -3.35 17.06
N LYS A 577 -23.56 -3.23 17.39
CA LYS A 577 -24.48 -2.39 16.62
C LYS A 577 -24.08 -0.91 16.67
N MET A 578 -23.59 -0.46 17.82
CA MET A 578 -23.18 0.93 18.02
C MET A 578 -21.95 1.25 17.15
N VAL A 579 -20.87 0.48 17.25
CA VAL A 579 -19.66 0.71 16.46
C VAL A 579 -19.95 0.61 14.96
N THR A 580 -20.74 -0.39 14.55
CA THR A 580 -21.14 -0.54 13.14
C THR A 580 -21.89 0.69 12.66
N LYS A 581 -22.93 1.13 13.38
CA LYS A 581 -23.72 2.32 13.03
C LYS A 581 -22.86 3.59 12.96
N VAL A 582 -21.93 3.77 13.90
CA VAL A 582 -21.03 4.93 13.87
C VAL A 582 -20.21 4.95 12.59
N LEU A 583 -19.59 3.82 12.24
CA LEU A 583 -18.70 3.73 11.07
C LEU A 583 -19.44 3.76 9.74
N THR A 584 -20.67 3.24 9.66
CA THR A 584 -21.42 3.14 8.40
C THR A 584 -22.44 4.25 8.17
N GLU A 585 -22.85 4.98 9.22
CA GLU A 585 -23.91 5.98 9.16
C GLU A 585 -23.51 7.30 9.83
N ASP A 586 -23.20 7.30 11.14
CA ASP A 586 -23.13 8.56 11.91
C ASP A 586 -21.94 9.43 11.53
N LEU A 587 -20.80 8.83 11.15
CA LEU A 587 -19.61 9.56 10.72
C LEU A 587 -19.85 10.46 9.50
N GLU A 588 -20.82 10.14 8.64
CA GLU A 588 -21.13 10.96 7.47
C GLU A 588 -21.55 12.38 7.89
N THR A 589 -22.25 12.51 9.01
CA THR A 589 -22.68 13.80 9.54
C THR A 589 -21.55 14.58 10.24
N LEU A 590 -20.49 13.88 10.65
CA LEU A 590 -19.36 14.46 11.39
C LEU A 590 -18.23 14.88 10.44
N THR A 591 -17.72 13.94 9.66
CA THR A 591 -16.59 14.17 8.74
C THR A 591 -17.03 14.22 7.27
N GLY A 592 -18.17 13.63 6.93
CA GLY A 592 -18.58 13.31 5.55
C GLY A 592 -18.29 11.86 5.14
N GLY A 593 -17.47 11.16 5.93
CA GLY A 593 -16.97 9.82 5.60
C GLY A 593 -17.84 8.73 6.16
N ARG A 594 -17.92 7.59 5.46
CA ARG A 594 -18.64 6.40 5.92
C ARG A 594 -18.09 5.14 5.29
N VAL A 595 -18.21 4.03 6.00
CA VAL A 595 -17.93 2.69 5.49
C VAL A 595 -19.17 2.15 4.76
N ILE A 596 -18.96 1.63 3.57
CA ILE A 596 -19.96 0.92 2.77
C ILE A 596 -19.52 -0.53 2.68
N VAL A 597 -20.33 -1.45 3.17
CA VAL A 597 -20.05 -2.89 3.10
C VAL A 597 -20.94 -3.53 2.04
N ASP A 598 -20.35 -4.05 0.98
CA ASP A 598 -21.09 -4.78 -0.06
C ASP A 598 -20.24 -5.87 -0.72
N GLY A 599 -20.56 -7.13 -0.42
CA GLY A 599 -19.85 -8.30 -0.93
C GLY A 599 -20.25 -8.73 -2.33
N ASN A 600 -21.04 -7.95 -3.07
CA ASN A 600 -21.40 -8.22 -4.46
C ASN A 600 -20.90 -7.10 -5.39
N VAL A 601 -20.21 -7.49 -6.46
CA VAL A 601 -19.56 -6.57 -7.42
C VAL A 601 -20.58 -5.64 -8.09
N GLU A 602 -21.71 -6.16 -8.56
CA GLU A 602 -22.71 -5.40 -9.32
C GLU A 602 -23.40 -4.36 -8.42
N THR A 603 -23.81 -4.76 -7.21
CA THR A 603 -24.48 -3.86 -6.28
C THR A 603 -23.50 -2.86 -5.65
N ALA A 604 -22.25 -3.26 -5.40
CA ALA A 604 -21.19 -2.34 -4.98
C ALA A 604 -20.94 -1.28 -6.06
N ALA A 605 -20.74 -1.68 -7.32
CA ALA A 605 -20.53 -0.77 -8.43
C ALA A 605 -21.71 0.20 -8.58
N ALA A 606 -22.95 -0.30 -8.56
CA ALA A 606 -24.15 0.52 -8.66
C ALA A 606 -24.22 1.60 -7.56
N LYS A 607 -23.93 1.24 -6.30
CA LYS A 607 -23.88 2.18 -5.18
C LYS A 607 -22.79 3.25 -5.37
N LEU A 608 -21.60 2.85 -5.81
CA LEU A 608 -20.49 3.78 -6.03
C LEU A 608 -20.80 4.76 -7.19
N ILE A 609 -21.38 4.27 -8.27
CA ILE A 609 -21.83 5.08 -9.41
C ILE A 609 -22.93 6.05 -8.95
N GLU A 610 -23.87 5.61 -8.12
CA GLU A 610 -24.93 6.46 -7.57
C GLU A 610 -24.35 7.59 -6.72
N ILE A 611 -23.40 7.28 -5.83
CA ILE A 611 -22.71 8.30 -5.02
C ILE A 611 -22.05 9.34 -5.92
N ILE A 612 -21.31 8.91 -6.95
CA ILE A 612 -20.71 9.84 -7.93
C ILE A 612 -21.78 10.73 -8.55
N SER A 613 -22.89 10.16 -9.02
CA SER A 613 -24.00 10.90 -9.63
C SER A 613 -24.64 11.93 -8.69
N GLN A 614 -24.82 11.57 -7.41
CA GLN A 614 -25.34 12.47 -6.38
C GLN A 614 -24.39 13.66 -6.14
N LYS A 615 -23.07 13.40 -6.08
CA LYS A 615 -22.06 14.46 -5.90
C LYS A 615 -21.98 15.40 -7.10
N ARG A 616 -22.06 14.86 -8.33
CA ARG A 616 -22.19 15.67 -9.56
C ARG A 616 -23.41 16.59 -9.52
N THR A 617 -24.57 16.03 -9.17
CA THR A 617 -25.83 16.79 -9.05
C THR A 617 -25.71 17.92 -8.02
N ALA A 618 -25.09 17.64 -6.87
CA ALA A 618 -24.85 18.64 -5.83
C ALA A 618 -23.90 19.76 -6.28
N LEU A 619 -22.91 19.44 -7.13
CA LEU A 619 -22.02 20.40 -7.77
C LEU A 619 -22.62 21.09 -9.01
N LYS A 620 -23.82 20.65 -9.45
CA LYS A 620 -24.52 21.14 -10.65
C LYS A 620 -23.74 20.92 -11.95
N ILE A 621 -23.11 19.75 -12.09
CA ILE A 621 -22.35 19.31 -13.27
C ILE A 621 -22.82 17.96 -13.82
#